data_AF-A0A2K2TZH8-F1
#
_entry.id   AF-A0A2K2TZH8-F1
#
_cell.length_a   1.000
_cell.length_b   1.000
_cell.length_c   1.000
_cell.angle_alpha   90.00
_cell.angle_beta   90.00
_cell.angle_gamma   90.00
#
_symmetry.space_group_name_H-M   'P 1'
#
loop_
_entity.id
_entity.type
_entity.pdbx_description
1 polymer ?
#
loop_
_entity_poly.entity_id
_entity_poly.type
_entity_poly.pdbx_seq_one_letter_code
_entity_poly.pdbx_strand_id
1 'polypeptide(L)'
;MAEYLFPIDNKIHDLTWDDIKKLHNDNLMEEREGRKITASSDRGENYWDQYEDFNTAMYKEYLYRDPKTSGMRIEYPHGVVIQQSRRRNFYRGENQIYPSSVPSLLRRLREYDNTKQQELYRLVADMRVYEFGKLLNCFDHVKNWKRSDVLYEPLAQHYGLETCWLDITSDFDVALFFAACCYKDGKWHPLTKEQTEKNENTKYGMIYHMPSSRMSLRWNIEVEKFSGSSNEVAEYKEDGSPYRYRQYQHPEFLGGVSNLIYPLGFQPFMRCHMQDGYGIYMREEKPLQQDPLFEKLRFKHSEELSNWIFDYMRGGELIYPHEGLSKIDFLINAISGLTVFSYEAFLYALERNHLFALKEEELCLKELDDFSVNGKKIIIQDKSPWKLSSGKRKRINAEYDNFSIEDAYGILVKERKVIPPGARMFSPWMIMENENEPGVVDFHARELTGCTNLWTLDYLNILYTVECAQEPPL
;
A
#
# COMPACT_ATOMS: atom_id res chain seq x y z
N MET A 1 -27.16 1.22 10.71
CA MET A 1 -26.82 1.33 9.27
C MET A 1 -25.93 2.54 9.09
N ALA A 2 -24.80 2.44 8.40
CA ALA A 2 -24.00 3.61 8.07
C ALA A 2 -24.79 4.48 7.08
N GLU A 3 -24.97 5.75 7.41
CA GLU A 3 -25.65 6.72 6.55
C GLU A 3 -24.63 7.20 5.49
N TYR A 4 -24.56 6.47 4.37
CA TYR A 4 -23.75 6.90 3.22
C TYR A 4 -24.34 8.20 2.65
N LEU A 5 -23.46 9.11 2.20
CA LEU A 5 -23.88 10.35 1.55
C LEU A 5 -24.62 10.09 0.24
N PHE A 6 -24.20 9.07 -0.50
CA PHE A 6 -24.76 8.69 -1.79
C PHE A 6 -24.90 7.16 -1.89
N PRO A 7 -25.65 6.64 -2.88
CA PRO A 7 -25.58 5.24 -3.24
C PRO A 7 -24.17 4.85 -3.66
N ILE A 8 -23.70 3.69 -3.17
CA ILE A 8 -22.39 3.14 -3.54
C ILE A 8 -22.45 2.61 -4.96
N ASP A 9 -22.10 3.44 -5.93
CA ASP A 9 -21.90 3.11 -7.34
C ASP A 9 -20.73 3.91 -7.92
N ASN A 10 -20.23 3.48 -9.09
CA ASN A 10 -19.16 4.21 -9.79
C ASN A 10 -19.71 5.31 -10.71
N LYS A 11 -20.78 6.01 -10.30
CA LYS A 11 -21.21 7.26 -10.95
C LYS A 11 -20.54 8.46 -10.28
N ILE A 12 -20.62 9.59 -10.97
CA ILE A 12 -20.15 10.86 -10.42
C ILE A 12 -21.25 11.41 -9.53
N HIS A 13 -20.90 11.71 -8.28
CA HIS A 13 -21.73 12.39 -7.30
C HIS A 13 -21.11 13.75 -6.99
N ASP A 14 -21.88 14.83 -7.12
CA ASP A 14 -21.39 16.18 -6.85
C ASP A 14 -21.49 16.50 -5.36
N LEU A 15 -20.37 16.83 -4.75
CA LEU A 15 -20.27 17.26 -3.36
C LEU A 15 -20.57 18.75 -3.24
N THR A 16 -21.41 19.08 -2.27
CA THR A 16 -21.56 20.43 -1.75
C THR A 16 -20.50 20.73 -0.68
N TRP A 17 -20.39 22.00 -0.30
CA TRP A 17 -19.54 22.42 0.81
C TRP A 17 -19.95 21.77 2.14
N ASP A 18 -21.25 21.55 2.35
CA ASP A 18 -21.75 20.90 3.56
C ASP A 18 -21.42 19.40 3.60
N ASP A 19 -21.40 18.74 2.44
CA ASP A 19 -20.94 17.34 2.33
C ASP A 19 -19.45 17.23 2.67
N ILE A 20 -18.62 18.14 2.16
CA ILE A 20 -17.18 18.22 2.48
C ILE A 20 -16.98 18.42 3.99
N LYS A 21 -17.72 19.34 4.60
CA LYS A 21 -17.68 19.56 6.06
C LYS A 21 -18.11 18.34 6.85
N LYS A 22 -19.14 17.61 6.39
CA LYS A 22 -19.58 16.37 7.05
C LYS A 22 -18.46 15.31 7.01
N LEU A 23 -17.86 15.08 5.84
CA LEU A 23 -16.75 14.13 5.67
C LEU A 23 -15.54 14.51 6.54
N HIS A 24 -15.19 15.79 6.60
CA HIS A 24 -14.16 16.32 7.49
C HIS A 24 -14.48 16.06 8.98
N ASN A 25 -15.70 16.33 9.42
CA ASN A 25 -16.10 16.08 10.81
C ASN A 25 -16.13 14.59 11.16
N ASP A 26 -16.60 13.74 10.24
CA ASP A 26 -16.56 12.28 10.41
C ASP A 26 -15.11 11.78 10.52
N ASN A 27 -14.20 12.31 9.70
CA ASN A 27 -12.76 12.05 9.75
C ASN A 27 -12.18 12.34 11.14
N LEU A 28 -12.46 13.53 11.70
CA LEU A 28 -12.02 13.93 13.04
C LEU A 28 -12.61 13.06 14.16
N MET A 29 -13.86 12.63 14.02
CA MET A 29 -14.50 11.76 15.01
C MET A 29 -13.87 10.37 15.03
N GLU A 30 -13.55 9.81 13.87
CA GLU A 30 -12.89 8.51 13.74
C GLU A 30 -11.45 8.53 14.23
N GLU A 31 -10.71 9.61 13.97
CA GLU A 31 -9.37 9.81 14.53
C GLU A 31 -9.40 9.81 16.07
N ARG A 32 -10.34 10.55 16.68
CA ARG A 32 -10.51 10.58 18.14
C ARG A 32 -10.88 9.20 18.70
N GLU A 33 -11.75 8.46 18.00
CA GLU A 33 -12.12 7.10 18.39
C GLU A 33 -10.90 6.16 18.37
N GLY A 34 -10.11 6.20 17.29
CA GLY A 34 -8.88 5.43 17.15
C GLY A 34 -7.88 5.70 18.28
N ARG A 35 -7.65 6.97 18.61
CA ARG A 35 -6.80 7.38 19.75
C ARG A 35 -7.35 6.85 21.08
N LYS A 36 -8.67 6.92 21.29
CA LYS A 36 -9.33 6.41 22.50
C LYS A 36 -9.17 4.90 22.64
N ILE A 37 -9.39 4.14 21.57
CA ILE A 37 -9.25 2.68 21.56
C ILE A 37 -7.78 2.28 21.75
N THR A 38 -6.84 2.95 21.07
CA THR A 38 -5.40 2.73 21.25
C THR A 38 -5.00 2.91 22.72
N ALA A 39 -5.36 4.03 23.33
CA ALA A 39 -5.05 4.30 24.74
C ALA A 39 -5.73 3.29 25.71
N SER A 40 -6.95 2.84 25.40
CA SER A 40 -7.64 1.77 26.15
C SER A 40 -6.86 0.46 26.07
N SER A 41 -6.45 0.05 24.86
CA SER A 41 -5.65 -1.14 24.63
C SER A 41 -4.28 -1.03 25.33
N ASP A 42 -3.67 0.16 25.41
CA ASP A 42 -2.36 0.36 26.08
C ASP A 42 -2.45 0.17 27.59
N ARG A 43 -3.62 0.40 28.18
CA ARG A 43 -3.90 0.12 29.60
C ARG A 43 -4.24 -1.36 29.86
N GLY A 44 -4.32 -2.20 28.83
CA GLY A 44 -4.69 -3.62 28.94
C GLY A 44 -6.19 -3.88 29.08
N GLU A 45 -7.03 -2.87 28.82
CA GLU A 45 -8.49 -3.05 28.80
C GLU A 45 -8.90 -3.93 27.61
N ASN A 46 -9.92 -4.75 27.81
CA ASN A 46 -10.42 -5.71 26.82
C ASN A 46 -11.94 -5.91 26.97
N TYR A 47 -12.55 -6.65 26.03
CA TYR A 47 -13.98 -6.97 26.01
C TYR A 47 -14.34 -8.33 26.63
N TRP A 48 -13.36 -9.12 27.08
CA TRP A 48 -13.59 -10.48 27.60
C TRP A 48 -14.51 -10.49 28.81
N ASP A 49 -14.37 -9.52 29.71
CA ASP A 49 -15.18 -9.42 30.92
C ASP A 49 -16.43 -8.52 30.75
N GLN A 50 -16.67 -8.00 29.53
CA GLN A 50 -17.76 -7.06 29.24
C GLN A 50 -19.00 -7.72 28.65
N TYR A 51 -18.90 -8.98 28.21
CA TYR A 51 -19.97 -9.73 27.58
C TYR A 51 -20.05 -11.13 28.19
N GLU A 52 -21.27 -11.62 28.42
CA GLU A 52 -21.49 -13.00 28.89
C GLU A 52 -21.16 -14.03 27.79
N ASP A 53 -21.37 -13.66 26.52
CA ASP A 53 -21.07 -14.48 25.36
C ASP A 53 -19.62 -14.29 24.89
N PHE A 54 -18.86 -15.40 24.91
CA PHE A 54 -17.46 -15.43 24.49
C PHE A 54 -17.28 -15.00 23.04
N ASN A 55 -18.16 -15.43 22.14
CA ASN A 55 -18.05 -15.13 20.71
C ASN A 55 -18.19 -13.62 20.47
N THR A 56 -19.16 -12.97 21.10
CA THR A 56 -19.35 -11.52 21.05
C THR A 56 -18.11 -10.77 21.55
N ALA A 57 -17.54 -11.18 22.70
CA ALA A 57 -16.30 -10.59 23.20
C ALA A 57 -15.13 -10.78 22.22
N MET A 58 -14.99 -11.98 21.66
CA MET A 58 -13.96 -12.31 20.67
C MET A 58 -14.10 -11.43 19.41
N TYR A 59 -15.29 -11.31 18.84
CA TYR A 59 -15.50 -10.45 17.67
C TYR A 59 -15.24 -8.98 17.98
N LYS A 60 -15.61 -8.49 19.16
CA LYS A 60 -15.29 -7.12 19.59
C LYS A 60 -13.79 -6.89 19.74
N GLU A 61 -13.04 -7.89 20.21
CA GLU A 61 -11.58 -7.82 20.28
C GLU A 61 -10.94 -7.81 18.89
N TYR A 62 -11.21 -8.82 18.07
CA TYR A 62 -10.49 -9.04 16.82
C TYR A 62 -10.98 -8.18 15.65
N LEU A 63 -12.29 -7.90 15.57
CA LEU A 63 -12.89 -7.19 14.43
C LEU A 63 -13.13 -5.70 14.69
N TYR A 64 -13.09 -5.27 15.96
CA TYR A 64 -13.29 -3.86 16.33
C TYR A 64 -12.08 -3.26 17.06
N ARG A 65 -11.59 -3.85 18.17
CA ARG A 65 -10.46 -3.29 18.95
C ARG A 65 -9.15 -3.35 18.18
N ASP A 66 -8.79 -4.52 17.66
CA ASP A 66 -7.51 -4.72 16.99
C ASP A 66 -7.32 -3.79 15.79
N PRO A 67 -8.28 -3.69 14.83
CA PRO A 67 -8.11 -2.80 13.69
C PRO A 67 -8.06 -1.31 14.08
N LYS A 68 -8.66 -0.91 15.21
CA LYS A 68 -8.66 0.48 15.72
C LYS A 68 -7.49 0.79 16.67
N THR A 69 -6.66 -0.19 17.00
CA THR A 69 -5.50 0.00 17.86
C THR A 69 -4.27 0.27 16.99
N SER A 70 -3.76 1.50 17.05
CA SER A 70 -2.47 1.81 16.41
C SER A 70 -1.35 1.02 17.10
N GLY A 71 -0.43 0.45 16.32
CA GLY A 71 0.63 -0.41 16.85
C GLY A 71 0.35 -1.91 16.76
N MET A 72 -0.84 -2.32 16.30
CA MET A 72 -1.12 -3.74 16.03
C MET A 72 -0.30 -4.25 14.86
N ARG A 73 0.46 -5.32 15.08
CA ARG A 73 1.32 -5.96 14.12
C ARG A 73 0.56 -7.12 13.47
N ILE A 74 0.41 -7.05 12.14
CA ILE A 74 -0.36 -8.01 11.35
C ILE A 74 0.41 -8.36 10.07
N GLU A 75 0.43 -9.63 9.71
CA GLU A 75 1.06 -10.15 8.50
C GLU A 75 0.08 -10.16 7.31
N TYR A 76 0.50 -9.49 6.23
CA TYR A 76 -0.21 -9.35 4.95
C TYR A 76 0.63 -9.94 3.80
N PRO A 77 0.06 -10.13 2.59
CA PRO A 77 0.82 -10.62 1.43
C PRO A 77 2.10 -9.82 1.14
N HIS A 78 2.09 -8.50 1.34
CA HIS A 78 3.22 -7.61 1.10
C HIS A 78 4.19 -7.49 2.29
N GLY A 79 3.88 -8.15 3.42
CA GLY A 79 4.74 -8.21 4.59
C GLY A 79 4.03 -8.02 5.92
N VAL A 80 4.81 -8.04 7.00
CA VAL A 80 4.40 -7.70 8.35
C VAL A 80 4.31 -6.20 8.50
N VAL A 81 3.13 -5.71 8.87
CA VAL A 81 2.80 -4.30 8.98
C VAL A 81 2.41 -3.97 10.41
N ILE A 82 2.96 -2.89 10.95
CA ILE A 82 2.45 -2.27 12.18
C ILE A 82 1.42 -1.24 11.76
N GLN A 83 0.16 -1.53 12.06
CA GLN A 83 -0.96 -0.78 11.52
C GLN A 83 -1.23 0.51 12.28
N GLN A 84 -1.81 1.45 11.55
CA GLN A 84 -2.46 2.63 12.09
C GLN A 84 -3.92 2.30 12.37
N SER A 85 -4.58 3.07 13.25
CA SER A 85 -6.00 2.89 13.55
C SER A 85 -6.85 2.96 12.27
N ARG A 86 -7.51 1.85 11.94
CA ARG A 86 -8.40 1.74 10.78
C ARG A 86 -9.60 2.68 10.90
N ARG A 87 -9.81 3.44 9.84
CA ARG A 87 -11.01 4.28 9.61
C ARG A 87 -12.02 3.54 8.73
N ARG A 88 -13.25 4.06 8.65
CA ARG A 88 -14.38 3.44 7.94
C ARG A 88 -14.29 3.56 6.42
N ASN A 89 -13.39 4.40 5.91
CA ASN A 89 -13.35 4.77 4.50
C ASN A 89 -11.91 4.80 3.97
N PHE A 90 -11.79 4.61 2.67
CA PHE A 90 -10.57 4.80 1.88
C PHE A 90 -10.82 5.85 0.81
N TYR A 91 -9.80 6.66 0.57
CA TYR A 91 -9.86 7.81 -0.31
C TYR A 91 -8.64 7.92 -1.22
N ARG A 92 -8.85 8.51 -2.40
CA ARG A 92 -7.78 9.08 -3.23
C ARG A 92 -8.23 10.41 -3.78
N GLY A 93 -7.47 11.46 -3.51
CA GLY A 93 -7.72 12.77 -4.07
C GLY A 93 -6.95 13.03 -5.35
N GLU A 94 -7.63 13.62 -6.33
CA GLU A 94 -7.06 14.07 -7.58
C GLU A 94 -7.52 15.50 -7.86
N ASN A 95 -6.58 16.37 -8.24
CA ASN A 95 -6.85 17.80 -8.37
C ASN A 95 -7.58 18.22 -9.64
N GLN A 96 -7.85 17.26 -10.51
CA GLN A 96 -8.62 17.41 -11.73
C GLN A 96 -9.21 16.06 -12.12
N ILE A 97 -10.11 16.06 -13.09
CA ILE A 97 -10.64 14.82 -13.67
C ILE A 97 -9.58 14.22 -14.61
N TYR A 98 -8.94 13.13 -14.17
CA TYR A 98 -8.04 12.34 -15.01
C TYR A 98 -8.79 11.21 -15.72
N PRO A 99 -8.33 10.81 -16.93
CA PRO A 99 -8.95 9.70 -17.67
C PRO A 99 -8.73 8.34 -17.00
N SER A 100 -7.64 8.17 -16.25
CA SER A 100 -7.24 6.89 -15.66
C SER A 100 -6.36 7.10 -14.43
N SER A 101 -6.82 6.59 -13.29
CA SER A 101 -6.12 6.58 -12.00
C SER A 101 -5.42 5.23 -11.83
N VAL A 102 -4.18 5.18 -12.31
CA VAL A 102 -3.29 4.00 -12.26
C VAL A 102 -1.89 4.43 -11.80
N PRO A 103 -1.05 3.52 -11.26
CA PRO A 103 0.32 3.81 -10.82
C PRO A 103 1.20 4.48 -11.86
N SER A 104 2.26 5.14 -11.40
CA SER A 104 3.24 5.82 -12.25
C SER A 104 3.94 4.88 -13.24
N LEU A 105 4.30 3.67 -12.80
CA LEU A 105 4.94 2.70 -13.69
C LEU A 105 4.01 2.29 -14.82
N LEU A 106 2.73 1.99 -14.56
CA LEU A 106 1.81 1.57 -15.62
C LEU A 106 1.60 2.67 -16.67
N ARG A 107 1.53 3.94 -16.24
CA ARG A 107 1.47 5.07 -17.19
C ARG A 107 2.69 5.12 -18.10
N ARG A 108 3.88 4.79 -17.57
CA ARG A 108 5.12 4.71 -18.34
C ARG A 108 5.14 3.52 -19.28
N LEU A 109 4.61 2.37 -18.85
CA LEU A 109 4.56 1.15 -19.68
C LEU A 109 3.73 1.33 -20.96
N ARG A 110 2.78 2.27 -20.99
CA ARG A 110 2.03 2.67 -22.20
C ARG A 110 2.91 3.20 -23.33
N GLU A 111 4.15 3.62 -23.05
CA GLU A 111 5.11 4.10 -24.04
C GLU A 111 5.76 2.93 -24.82
N TYR A 112 5.49 1.68 -24.44
CA TYR A 112 6.08 0.48 -25.04
C TYR A 112 5.05 -0.38 -25.76
N ASP A 113 5.41 -0.85 -26.95
CA ASP A 113 4.47 -1.48 -27.90
C ASP A 113 4.18 -2.96 -27.61
N ASN A 114 5.03 -3.63 -26.82
CA ASN A 114 4.91 -5.07 -26.57
C ASN A 114 5.33 -5.47 -25.15
N THR A 115 4.83 -6.63 -24.72
CA THR A 115 5.05 -7.20 -23.39
C THR A 115 6.53 -7.35 -23.04
N LYS A 116 7.38 -7.76 -23.98
CA LYS A 116 8.83 -7.89 -23.71
C LYS A 116 9.45 -6.55 -23.33
N GLN A 117 9.16 -5.48 -24.08
CA GLN A 117 9.66 -4.15 -23.74
C GLN A 117 9.10 -3.63 -22.42
N GLN A 118 7.83 -3.92 -22.13
CA GLN A 118 7.22 -3.57 -20.85
C GLN A 118 7.93 -4.27 -19.68
N GLU A 119 8.20 -5.57 -19.80
CA GLU A 119 8.92 -6.35 -18.79
C GLU A 119 10.39 -5.91 -18.65
N LEU A 120 11.07 -5.57 -19.74
CA LEU A 120 12.42 -4.97 -19.68
C LEU A 120 12.39 -3.61 -18.96
N TYR A 121 11.35 -2.81 -19.14
CA TYR A 121 11.20 -1.57 -18.38
C TYR A 121 10.87 -1.82 -16.91
N ARG A 122 10.08 -2.85 -16.58
CA ARG A 122 9.84 -3.27 -15.19
C ARG A 122 11.15 -3.65 -14.51
N LEU A 123 12.03 -4.41 -15.17
CA LEU A 123 13.36 -4.71 -14.65
C LEU A 123 14.13 -3.43 -14.30
N VAL A 124 14.11 -2.42 -15.19
CA VAL A 124 14.74 -1.12 -14.91
C VAL A 124 14.12 -0.42 -13.70
N ALA A 125 12.79 -0.46 -13.57
CA ALA A 125 12.10 0.12 -12.42
C ALA A 125 12.45 -0.61 -11.11
N ASP A 126 12.45 -1.94 -11.10
CA ASP A 126 12.83 -2.77 -9.95
C ASP A 126 14.31 -2.56 -9.57
N MET A 127 15.22 -2.43 -10.54
CA MET A 127 16.62 -2.08 -10.26
C MET A 127 16.75 -0.70 -9.59
N ARG A 128 15.94 0.29 -9.99
CA ARG A 128 15.92 1.62 -9.32
C ARG A 128 15.38 1.52 -7.89
N VAL A 129 14.34 0.72 -7.67
CA VAL A 129 13.80 0.45 -6.33
C VAL A 129 14.85 -0.24 -5.46
N TYR A 130 15.60 -1.21 -6.00
CA TYR A 130 16.70 -1.85 -5.29
C TYR A 130 17.78 -0.84 -4.87
N GLU A 131 18.24 0.00 -5.79
CA GLU A 131 19.26 1.01 -5.52
C GLU A 131 18.77 2.02 -4.46
N PHE A 132 17.49 2.38 -4.50
CA PHE A 132 16.84 3.18 -3.45
C PHE A 132 16.82 2.45 -2.10
N GLY A 133 16.43 1.18 -2.07
CA GLY A 133 16.46 0.36 -0.86
C GLY A 133 17.87 0.22 -0.28
N LYS A 134 18.88 0.07 -1.12
CA LYS A 134 20.30 0.04 -0.73
C LYS A 134 20.78 1.37 -0.16
N LEU A 135 20.28 2.50 -0.68
CA LEU A 135 20.48 3.82 -0.08
C LEU A 135 19.85 3.90 1.32
N LEU A 136 18.59 3.48 1.49
CA LEU A 136 17.92 3.51 2.78
C LEU A 136 18.65 2.63 3.81
N ASN A 137 19.13 1.46 3.40
CA ASN A 137 19.93 0.55 4.21
C ASN A 137 21.32 1.11 4.57
N CYS A 138 21.69 2.32 4.16
CA CYS A 138 22.87 2.99 4.69
C CYS A 138 22.64 3.59 6.08
N PHE A 139 21.38 3.81 6.48
CA PHE A 139 21.02 4.49 7.73
C PHE A 139 20.76 3.50 8.87
N ASP A 140 21.23 3.84 10.07
CA ASP A 140 21.26 2.88 11.19
C ASP A 140 19.85 2.58 11.72
N HIS A 141 18.95 3.57 11.75
CA HIS A 141 17.55 3.35 12.17
C HIS A 141 16.77 2.43 11.22
N VAL A 142 17.08 2.44 9.92
CA VAL A 142 16.49 1.51 8.93
C VAL A 142 17.00 0.08 9.17
N LYS A 143 18.31 -0.10 9.35
CA LYS A 143 18.90 -1.42 9.66
C LYS A 143 18.38 -2.01 10.98
N ASN A 144 18.03 -1.14 11.93
CA ASN A 144 17.50 -1.52 13.22
C ASN A 144 15.97 -1.63 13.25
N TRP A 145 15.30 -1.45 12.11
CA TRP A 145 13.86 -1.66 11.95
C TRP A 145 13.54 -3.16 11.97
N LYS A 146 13.30 -3.72 13.16
CA LYS A 146 13.17 -5.17 13.39
C LYS A 146 11.76 -5.62 13.81
N ARG A 147 10.80 -4.71 13.90
CA ARG A 147 9.44 -4.98 14.40
C ARG A 147 8.43 -5.25 13.28
N SER A 148 8.75 -4.88 12.03
CA SER A 148 7.94 -5.11 10.84
C SER A 148 8.84 -5.12 9.61
N ASP A 149 8.29 -5.38 8.43
CA ASP A 149 9.06 -5.23 7.20
C ASP A 149 9.16 -3.75 6.79
N VAL A 150 10.26 -3.41 6.12
CA VAL A 150 10.42 -2.14 5.41
C VAL A 150 9.85 -2.30 4.01
N LEU A 151 8.81 -1.54 3.70
CA LEU A 151 8.12 -1.61 2.42
C LEU A 151 8.79 -0.68 1.41
N TYR A 152 9.90 -1.13 0.81
CA TYR A 152 10.74 -0.30 -0.07
C TYR A 152 10.01 0.26 -1.29
N GLU A 153 9.13 -0.52 -1.94
CA GLU A 153 8.38 -0.07 -3.12
C GLU A 153 7.37 1.05 -2.78
N PRO A 154 6.48 0.90 -1.77
CA PRO A 154 5.63 2.02 -1.34
C PRO A 154 6.43 3.25 -0.88
N LEU A 155 7.54 3.05 -0.16
CA LEU A 155 8.42 4.17 0.18
C LEU A 155 8.95 4.85 -1.09
N ALA A 156 9.52 4.09 -2.03
CA ALA A 156 10.05 4.59 -3.28
C ALA A 156 9.02 5.42 -4.07
N GLN A 157 7.76 4.97 -4.12
CA GLN A 157 6.65 5.70 -4.73
C GLN A 157 6.48 7.10 -4.13
N HIS A 158 6.42 7.20 -2.80
CA HIS A 158 6.29 8.51 -2.13
C HIS A 158 7.49 9.44 -2.37
N TYR A 159 8.62 8.89 -2.81
CA TYR A 159 9.83 9.62 -3.20
C TYR A 159 9.96 9.83 -4.71
N GLY A 160 8.91 9.56 -5.48
CA GLY A 160 8.83 9.86 -6.91
C GLY A 160 9.45 8.81 -7.83
N LEU A 161 9.79 7.61 -7.32
CA LEU A 161 10.14 6.50 -8.20
C LEU A 161 8.88 5.91 -8.84
N GLU A 162 9.05 5.37 -10.05
CA GLU A 162 7.98 4.67 -10.76
C GLU A 162 7.79 3.27 -10.16
N THR A 163 6.60 2.98 -9.62
CA THR A 163 6.25 1.67 -9.05
C THR A 163 4.85 1.22 -9.48
N CYS A 164 4.51 -0.04 -9.20
CA CYS A 164 3.18 -0.62 -9.38
C CYS A 164 2.18 -0.22 -8.28
N TRP A 165 2.55 0.64 -7.34
CA TRP A 165 1.67 1.05 -6.24
C TRP A 165 0.91 2.33 -6.60
N LEU A 166 -0.36 2.39 -6.20
CA LEU A 166 -1.22 3.57 -6.29
C LEU A 166 -1.55 4.05 -4.88
N ASP A 167 -1.26 5.33 -4.58
CA ASP A 167 -1.51 5.90 -3.26
C ASP A 167 -3.00 5.96 -2.93
N ILE A 168 -3.35 5.45 -1.75
CA ILE A 168 -4.66 5.55 -1.09
C ILE A 168 -4.42 6.06 0.34
N THR A 169 -5.37 6.79 0.89
CA THR A 169 -5.35 7.20 2.30
C THR A 169 -6.67 6.82 2.97
N SER A 170 -6.65 6.59 4.28
CA SER A 170 -7.91 6.50 5.05
C SER A 170 -8.35 7.85 5.64
N ASP A 171 -7.53 8.89 5.51
CA ASP A 171 -7.80 10.24 5.99
C ASP A 171 -8.39 11.13 4.88
N PHE A 172 -9.61 11.61 5.12
CA PHE A 172 -10.30 12.46 4.15
C PHE A 172 -9.59 13.80 3.91
N ASP A 173 -8.99 14.40 4.93
CA ASP A 173 -8.34 15.70 4.83
C ASP A 173 -7.06 15.60 3.99
N VAL A 174 -6.35 14.47 4.11
CA VAL A 174 -5.19 14.14 3.24
C VAL A 174 -5.64 14.03 1.79
N ALA A 175 -6.72 13.30 1.50
CA ALA A 175 -7.25 13.18 0.15
C ALA A 175 -7.72 14.54 -0.40
N LEU A 176 -8.46 15.32 0.39
CA LEU A 176 -8.93 16.63 0.00
C LEU A 176 -7.78 17.61 -0.28
N PHE A 177 -6.71 17.55 0.51
CA PHE A 177 -5.50 18.33 0.28
C PHE A 177 -4.87 18.01 -1.07
N PHE A 178 -4.68 16.72 -1.41
CA PHE A 178 -4.17 16.33 -2.73
C PHE A 178 -5.11 16.72 -3.87
N ALA A 179 -6.42 16.77 -3.62
CA ALA A 179 -7.40 17.21 -4.60
C ALA A 179 -7.47 18.74 -4.74
N ALA A 180 -7.07 19.53 -3.74
CA ALA A 180 -7.27 20.98 -3.75
C ALA A 180 -5.96 21.79 -3.79
N CYS A 181 -4.80 21.12 -3.76
CA CYS A 181 -3.47 21.71 -3.80
C CYS A 181 -2.63 21.15 -4.96
N CYS A 182 -1.54 21.83 -5.27
CA CYS A 182 -0.52 21.35 -6.21
C CYS A 182 0.88 21.48 -5.63
N TYR A 183 1.77 20.54 -5.99
CA TYR A 183 3.18 20.60 -5.62
C TYR A 183 3.98 21.23 -6.76
N LYS A 184 4.63 22.36 -6.49
CA LYS A 184 5.43 23.11 -7.46
C LYS A 184 6.67 23.68 -6.77
N ASP A 185 7.82 23.66 -7.45
CA ASP A 185 9.08 24.24 -6.96
C ASP A 185 9.49 23.72 -5.57
N GLY A 186 9.18 22.45 -5.29
CA GLY A 186 9.51 21.80 -4.02
C GLY A 186 8.61 22.17 -2.84
N LYS A 187 7.46 22.80 -3.09
CA LYS A 187 6.50 23.21 -2.05
C LYS A 187 5.06 22.99 -2.50
N TRP A 188 4.18 22.86 -1.52
CA TRP A 188 2.74 22.85 -1.76
C TRP A 188 2.19 24.26 -1.90
N HIS A 189 1.21 24.40 -2.78
CA HIS A 189 0.45 25.62 -2.98
C HIS A 189 -1.04 25.27 -3.13
N PRO A 190 -1.94 26.09 -2.59
CA PRO A 190 -3.37 25.98 -2.90
C PRO A 190 -3.58 26.23 -4.41
N LEU A 191 -4.56 25.56 -5.01
CA LEU A 191 -4.90 25.80 -6.42
C LEU A 191 -5.46 27.21 -6.61
N THR A 192 -5.03 27.84 -7.70
CA THR A 192 -5.50 29.16 -8.13
C THR A 192 -6.60 29.06 -9.18
N LYS A 193 -7.39 30.14 -9.37
CA LYS A 193 -8.39 30.21 -10.46
C LYS A 193 -7.80 29.96 -11.84
N GLU A 194 -6.60 30.46 -12.11
CA GLU A 194 -5.93 30.26 -13.40
C GLU A 194 -5.70 28.75 -13.69
N GLN A 195 -5.38 27.98 -12.64
CA GLN A 195 -5.17 26.55 -12.77
C GLN A 195 -6.48 25.78 -12.90
N THR A 196 -7.52 26.19 -12.17
CA THR A 196 -8.79 25.43 -12.10
C THR A 196 -9.74 25.78 -13.24
N GLU A 197 -9.74 27.02 -13.74
CA GLU A 197 -10.66 27.47 -14.81
C GLU A 197 -10.12 27.25 -16.23
N LYS A 198 -9.02 26.50 -16.38
CA LYS A 198 -8.38 26.23 -17.69
C LYS A 198 -9.26 25.44 -18.66
N ASN A 199 -9.95 24.41 -18.20
CA ASN A 199 -10.91 23.61 -18.99
C ASN A 199 -11.90 22.85 -18.08
N GLU A 200 -12.85 22.12 -18.67
CA GLU A 200 -13.88 21.40 -17.90
C GLU A 200 -13.31 20.37 -16.91
N ASN A 201 -12.20 19.70 -17.24
CA ASN A 201 -11.60 18.70 -16.35
C ASN A 201 -10.86 19.33 -15.17
N THR A 202 -10.28 20.53 -15.35
CA THR A 202 -9.55 21.23 -14.29
C THR A 202 -10.46 21.99 -13.33
N LYS A 203 -11.73 22.22 -13.69
CA LYS A 203 -12.70 22.95 -12.86
C LYS A 203 -13.10 22.21 -11.58
N TYR A 204 -12.85 20.91 -11.54
CA TYR A 204 -13.33 20.04 -10.48
C TYR A 204 -12.19 19.24 -9.88
N GLY A 205 -12.21 19.06 -8.56
CA GLY A 205 -11.45 18.00 -7.90
C GLY A 205 -12.26 16.71 -7.89
N MET A 206 -11.56 15.59 -7.75
CA MET A 206 -12.15 14.25 -7.66
C MET A 206 -11.63 13.55 -6.41
N ILE A 207 -12.54 13.01 -5.59
CA ILE A 207 -12.24 12.08 -4.52
C ILE A 207 -12.80 10.72 -4.92
N TYR A 208 -11.93 9.74 -5.13
CA TYR A 208 -12.34 8.34 -5.19
C TYR A 208 -12.55 7.85 -3.76
N HIS A 209 -13.70 7.23 -3.49
CA HIS A 209 -14.07 6.80 -2.15
C HIS A 209 -14.54 5.36 -2.14
N MET A 210 -14.08 4.56 -1.16
CA MET A 210 -14.57 3.20 -0.91
C MET A 210 -14.76 2.99 0.60
N PRO A 211 -15.96 2.54 1.04
CA PRO A 211 -16.15 2.09 2.42
C PRO A 211 -15.28 0.87 2.74
N SER A 212 -14.65 0.86 3.92
CA SER A 212 -13.73 -0.19 4.34
C SER A 212 -14.37 -1.58 4.43
N SER A 213 -15.70 -1.64 4.61
CA SER A 213 -16.48 -2.89 4.59
C SER A 213 -16.50 -3.57 3.22
N ARG A 214 -16.50 -2.79 2.14
CA ARG A 214 -16.39 -3.31 0.76
C ARG A 214 -15.03 -3.94 0.51
N MET A 215 -13.98 -3.36 1.10
CA MET A 215 -12.65 -3.93 1.04
C MET A 215 -12.55 -5.25 1.82
N SER A 216 -13.20 -5.37 2.99
CA SER A 216 -13.26 -6.66 3.70
C SER A 216 -13.92 -7.74 2.84
N LEU A 217 -15.04 -7.45 2.16
CA LEU A 217 -15.68 -8.40 1.24
C LEU A 217 -14.77 -8.77 0.07
N ARG A 218 -14.06 -7.78 -0.50
CA ARG A 218 -13.13 -8.02 -1.61
C ARG A 218 -11.96 -8.91 -1.19
N TRP A 219 -11.42 -8.70 0.00
CA TRP A 219 -10.40 -9.58 0.58
C TRP A 219 -10.90 -11.01 0.71
N ASN A 220 -12.09 -11.25 1.29
CA ASN A 220 -12.65 -12.60 1.44
C ASN A 220 -12.75 -13.38 0.10
N ILE A 221 -12.92 -12.68 -1.03
CA ILE A 221 -13.04 -13.30 -2.37
C ILE A 221 -11.66 -13.58 -2.99
N GLU A 222 -10.69 -12.71 -2.73
CA GLU A 222 -9.41 -12.68 -3.45
C GLU A 222 -8.26 -13.32 -2.65
N VAL A 223 -8.42 -13.49 -1.33
CA VAL A 223 -7.34 -13.89 -0.41
C VAL A 223 -6.71 -15.23 -0.79
N GLU A 224 -7.52 -16.19 -1.26
CA GLU A 224 -7.04 -17.51 -1.71
C GLU A 224 -6.05 -17.44 -2.87
N LYS A 225 -6.09 -16.39 -3.70
CA LYS A 225 -5.13 -16.19 -4.80
C LYS A 225 -3.71 -15.94 -4.31
N PHE A 226 -3.55 -15.56 -3.04
CA PHE A 226 -2.26 -15.37 -2.39
C PHE A 226 -1.80 -16.61 -1.63
N SER A 227 -2.61 -17.67 -1.56
CA SER A 227 -2.28 -18.88 -0.80
C SER A 227 -1.14 -19.66 -1.44
N GLY A 228 -0.17 -20.06 -0.62
CA GLY A 228 0.87 -21.04 -0.97
C GLY A 228 0.40 -22.49 -0.86
N SER A 229 -0.86 -22.73 -0.51
CA SER A 229 -1.48 -24.06 -0.43
C SER A 229 -2.65 -24.16 -1.38
N SER A 230 -2.80 -25.30 -2.06
CA SER A 230 -3.99 -25.59 -2.86
C SER A 230 -5.10 -26.20 -2.01
N ASN A 231 -6.29 -26.37 -2.61
CA ASN A 231 -7.39 -27.11 -2.00
C ASN A 231 -7.27 -28.65 -2.17
N GLU A 232 -6.22 -29.13 -2.84
CA GLU A 232 -5.99 -30.56 -3.04
C GLU A 232 -5.38 -31.18 -1.79
N VAL A 233 -6.04 -32.20 -1.25
CA VAL A 233 -5.54 -32.93 -0.08
C VAL A 233 -4.41 -33.86 -0.51
N ALA A 234 -3.22 -33.63 0.02
CA ALA A 234 -2.04 -34.46 -0.19
C ALA A 234 -2.02 -35.67 0.76
N GLU A 235 -2.46 -35.48 2.01
CA GLU A 235 -2.46 -36.50 3.04
C GLU A 235 -3.78 -36.46 3.83
N TYR A 236 -4.31 -37.63 4.18
CA TYR A 236 -5.51 -37.81 5.01
C TYR A 236 -5.14 -38.46 6.33
N LYS A 237 -5.90 -38.15 7.39
CA LYS A 237 -5.82 -38.89 8.67
C LYS A 237 -6.52 -40.24 8.55
N GLU A 238 -6.31 -41.10 9.55
CA GLU A 238 -6.97 -42.41 9.65
C GLU A 238 -8.51 -42.31 9.67
N ASP A 239 -9.06 -41.21 10.20
CA ASP A 239 -10.51 -40.95 10.25
C ASP A 239 -11.09 -40.41 8.92
N GLY A 240 -10.26 -40.31 7.87
CA GLY A 240 -10.65 -39.80 6.56
C GLY A 240 -10.72 -38.27 6.47
N SER A 241 -10.42 -37.53 7.54
CA SER A 241 -10.32 -36.07 7.49
C SER A 241 -9.02 -35.61 6.79
N PRO A 242 -9.04 -34.48 6.08
CA PRO A 242 -7.83 -33.90 5.50
C PRO A 242 -6.76 -33.64 6.58
N TYR A 243 -5.53 -34.06 6.32
CA TYR A 243 -4.38 -33.81 7.19
C TYR A 243 -3.49 -32.70 6.63
N ARG A 244 -3.12 -32.80 5.35
CA ARG A 244 -2.22 -31.86 4.70
C ARG A 244 -2.66 -31.56 3.29
N TYR A 245 -2.63 -30.30 2.92
CA TYR A 245 -2.90 -29.83 1.57
C TYR A 245 -1.61 -29.68 0.76
N ARG A 246 -1.70 -29.92 -0.55
CA ARG A 246 -0.58 -29.73 -1.48
C ARG A 246 -0.10 -28.28 -1.42
N GLN A 247 1.21 -28.11 -1.33
CA GLN A 247 1.85 -26.80 -1.34
C GLN A 247 2.22 -26.43 -2.78
N TYR A 248 1.95 -25.18 -3.15
CA TYR A 248 2.41 -24.62 -4.42
C TYR A 248 3.92 -24.42 -4.39
N GLN A 249 4.60 -24.84 -5.46
CA GLN A 249 6.03 -24.58 -5.63
C GLN A 249 6.30 -23.14 -6.10
N HIS A 250 5.39 -22.65 -6.94
CA HIS A 250 5.29 -21.31 -7.49
C HIS A 250 3.81 -20.96 -7.65
N PRO A 251 3.42 -19.68 -7.81
CA PRO A 251 2.02 -19.32 -7.94
C PRO A 251 1.40 -19.96 -9.20
N GLU A 252 0.09 -20.19 -9.15
CA GLU A 252 -0.74 -20.62 -10.28
C GLU A 252 -1.70 -19.49 -10.68
N PHE A 253 -2.11 -19.46 -11.95
CA PHE A 253 -3.05 -18.45 -12.43
C PHE A 253 -4.48 -18.77 -11.96
N LEU A 254 -4.94 -18.03 -10.96
CA LEU A 254 -6.28 -18.14 -10.37
C LEU A 254 -7.21 -17.00 -10.83
N GLY A 255 -6.90 -16.37 -11.97
CA GLY A 255 -7.60 -15.22 -12.52
C GLY A 255 -7.14 -13.88 -11.93
N GLY A 256 -7.33 -12.80 -12.69
CA GLY A 256 -6.86 -11.46 -12.30
C GLY A 256 -7.40 -10.99 -10.94
N VAL A 257 -6.56 -10.28 -10.18
CA VAL A 257 -6.91 -9.76 -8.84
C VAL A 257 -7.56 -8.38 -8.95
N SER A 258 -8.69 -8.15 -8.29
CA SER A 258 -9.30 -6.81 -8.23
C SER A 258 -8.45 -5.81 -7.43
N ASN A 259 -8.85 -4.53 -7.41
CA ASN A 259 -8.10 -3.50 -6.68
C ASN A 259 -8.18 -3.72 -5.16
N LEU A 260 -7.21 -4.42 -4.60
CA LEU A 260 -7.04 -4.64 -3.16
C LEU A 260 -6.28 -3.48 -2.53
N ILE A 261 -6.74 -3.03 -1.36
CA ILE A 261 -6.11 -1.95 -0.59
C ILE A 261 -5.29 -2.56 0.55
N TYR A 262 -3.99 -2.30 0.53
CA TYR A 262 -3.00 -2.83 1.46
C TYR A 262 -2.56 -1.73 2.45
N PRO A 263 -2.52 -2.01 3.76
CA PRO A 263 -1.99 -1.07 4.74
C PRO A 263 -0.47 -0.91 4.60
N LEU A 264 0.04 0.32 4.55
CA LEU A 264 1.49 0.56 4.56
C LEU A 264 2.03 0.65 6.00
N GLY A 265 1.19 1.13 6.92
CA GLY A 265 1.50 1.23 8.34
C GLY A 265 2.64 2.17 8.67
N PHE A 266 3.22 2.00 9.85
CA PHE A 266 4.42 2.72 10.26
C PHE A 266 5.65 2.21 9.48
N GLN A 267 6.49 3.12 9.00
CA GLN A 267 7.70 2.85 8.21
C GLN A 267 8.88 3.68 8.76
N PRO A 268 10.17 3.38 8.48
CA PRO A 268 11.30 4.08 9.12
C PRO A 268 11.33 5.61 8.99
N PHE A 269 10.69 6.17 7.96
CA PHE A 269 10.78 7.57 7.58
C PHE A 269 9.48 8.38 7.79
N MET A 270 8.49 7.84 8.52
CA MET A 270 7.26 8.55 8.93
C MET A 270 6.30 9.00 7.82
N ARG A 271 6.72 9.20 6.56
CA ARG A 271 5.86 9.73 5.49
C ARG A 271 4.58 8.91 5.27
N CYS A 272 4.66 7.58 5.23
CA CYS A 272 3.48 6.72 5.10
C CYS A 272 2.52 6.86 6.29
N HIS A 273 3.05 7.08 7.50
CA HIS A 273 2.25 7.27 8.71
C HIS A 273 1.52 8.61 8.67
N MET A 274 2.22 9.71 8.37
CA MET A 274 1.61 11.04 8.37
C MET A 274 0.48 11.21 7.34
N GLN A 275 0.40 10.31 6.35
CA GLN A 275 -0.64 10.29 5.32
C GLN A 275 -1.74 9.26 5.59
N ASP A 276 -1.73 8.54 6.72
CA ASP A 276 -2.61 7.39 6.96
C ASP A 276 -2.61 6.43 5.74
N GLY A 277 -1.40 6.12 5.27
CA GLY A 277 -1.14 5.57 3.94
C GLY A 277 -1.54 4.10 3.76
N TYR A 278 -2.21 3.87 2.63
CA TYR A 278 -2.52 2.58 2.04
C TYR A 278 -2.06 2.58 0.57
N GLY A 279 -1.97 1.40 -0.03
CA GLY A 279 -1.62 1.26 -1.44
C GLY A 279 -2.50 0.25 -2.15
N ILE A 280 -2.73 0.45 -3.45
CA ILE A 280 -3.23 -0.61 -4.35
C ILE A 280 -2.06 -1.03 -5.22
N TYR A 281 -1.71 -2.31 -5.18
CA TYR A 281 -0.73 -2.87 -6.11
C TYR A 281 -1.43 -3.25 -7.42
N MET A 282 -0.97 -2.68 -8.55
CA MET A 282 -1.49 -2.97 -9.87
C MET A 282 -0.34 -3.39 -10.79
N ARG A 283 -0.37 -4.64 -11.24
CA ARG A 283 0.50 -5.11 -12.32
C ARG A 283 -0.13 -4.82 -13.69
N GLU A 284 -1.43 -5.07 -13.81
CA GLU A 284 -2.27 -4.67 -14.96
C GLU A 284 -3.08 -3.40 -14.66
N GLU A 285 -3.46 -2.66 -15.69
CA GLU A 285 -4.27 -1.44 -15.53
C GLU A 285 -5.70 -1.75 -15.08
N LYS A 286 -6.04 -1.29 -13.87
CA LYS A 286 -7.41 -1.37 -13.32
C LYS A 286 -7.83 0.00 -12.78
N PRO A 287 -8.13 0.97 -13.69
CA PRO A 287 -8.40 2.35 -13.28
C PRO A 287 -9.57 2.46 -12.30
N LEU A 288 -9.44 3.30 -11.27
CA LEU A 288 -10.52 3.52 -10.29
C LEU A 288 -11.81 4.06 -10.94
N GLN A 289 -11.68 4.72 -12.09
CA GLN A 289 -12.79 5.20 -12.94
C GLN A 289 -13.71 4.09 -13.44
N GLN A 290 -13.27 2.82 -13.39
CA GLN A 290 -13.99 1.65 -13.89
C GLN A 290 -14.30 0.65 -12.76
N ASP A 291 -13.84 0.90 -11.54
CA ASP A 291 -14.06 0.01 -10.41
C ASP A 291 -15.43 0.28 -9.75
N PRO A 292 -16.40 -0.65 -9.82
CA PRO A 292 -17.75 -0.43 -9.34
C PRO A 292 -17.85 -0.24 -7.81
N LEU A 293 -16.81 -0.59 -7.05
CA LEU A 293 -16.78 -0.41 -5.60
C LEU A 293 -16.19 0.93 -5.15
N PHE A 294 -15.66 1.73 -6.08
CA PHE A 294 -15.26 3.11 -5.82
C PHE A 294 -16.36 4.07 -6.29
N GLU A 295 -16.76 4.97 -5.39
CA GLU A 295 -17.55 6.15 -5.73
C GLU A 295 -16.64 7.24 -6.30
N LYS A 296 -17.19 8.06 -7.21
CA LYS A 296 -16.52 9.26 -7.75
C LYS A 296 -17.18 10.51 -7.17
N LEU A 297 -16.60 11.05 -6.11
CA LEU A 297 -17.11 12.25 -5.45
C LEU A 297 -16.42 13.48 -6.06
N ARG A 298 -17.15 14.24 -6.87
CA ARG A 298 -16.65 15.41 -7.58
C ARG A 298 -17.01 16.68 -6.83
N PHE A 299 -16.10 17.64 -6.72
CA PHE A 299 -16.43 18.97 -6.17
C PHE A 299 -15.89 20.05 -7.09
N LYS A 300 -16.59 21.17 -7.18
CA LYS A 300 -16.11 22.32 -7.96
C LYS A 300 -15.05 23.06 -7.15
N HIS A 301 -13.93 23.39 -7.77
CA HIS A 301 -12.88 24.15 -7.10
C HIS A 301 -13.34 25.56 -6.74
N SER A 302 -12.84 26.06 -5.61
CA SER A 302 -12.89 27.45 -5.21
C SER A 302 -11.59 27.82 -4.49
N GLU A 303 -11.16 29.08 -4.63
CA GLU A 303 -9.98 29.56 -3.89
C GLU A 303 -10.20 29.46 -2.38
N GLU A 304 -11.44 29.64 -1.91
CA GLU A 304 -11.80 29.47 -0.50
C GLU A 304 -11.52 28.05 -0.01
N LEU A 305 -11.96 27.02 -0.76
CA LEU A 305 -11.72 25.61 -0.42
C LEU A 305 -10.22 25.31 -0.37
N SER A 306 -9.51 25.67 -1.44
CA SER A 306 -8.09 25.37 -1.59
C SER A 306 -7.26 26.05 -0.50
N ASN A 307 -7.53 27.32 -0.18
CA ASN A 307 -6.83 28.00 0.91
C ASN A 307 -7.19 27.41 2.27
N TRP A 308 -8.47 27.12 2.53
CA TRP A 308 -8.89 26.53 3.81
C TRP A 308 -8.19 25.21 4.12
N ILE A 309 -8.19 24.26 3.18
CA ILE A 309 -7.55 22.95 3.42
C ILE A 309 -6.02 23.09 3.44
N PHE A 310 -5.45 23.99 2.64
CA PHE A 310 -4.02 24.27 2.68
C PHE A 310 -3.56 24.79 4.05
N ASP A 311 -4.28 25.77 4.61
CA ASP A 311 -4.00 26.35 5.92
C ASP A 311 -4.23 25.33 7.05
N TYR A 312 -5.34 24.57 6.97
CA TYR A 312 -5.64 23.51 7.93
C TYR A 312 -4.53 22.45 7.97
N MET A 313 -4.03 22.06 6.79
CA MET A 313 -2.92 21.12 6.64
C MET A 313 -1.53 21.75 6.84
N ARG A 314 -1.48 23.00 7.33
CA ARG A 314 -0.25 23.77 7.60
C ARG A 314 0.71 23.82 6.42
N GLY A 315 0.17 24.07 5.24
CA GLY A 315 0.95 24.08 4.00
C GLY A 315 1.55 22.73 3.62
N GLY A 316 1.01 21.63 4.14
CA GLY A 316 1.47 20.26 3.89
C GLY A 316 2.38 19.68 4.99
N GLU A 317 2.74 20.45 6.02
CA GLU A 317 3.57 19.98 7.14
C GLU A 317 2.93 18.80 7.92
N LEU A 318 1.60 18.68 7.89
CA LEU A 318 0.91 17.55 8.53
C LEU A 318 1.08 16.21 7.81
N ILE A 319 1.48 16.21 6.53
CA ILE A 319 1.56 15.01 5.69
C ILE A 319 2.94 14.80 5.04
N TYR A 320 3.85 15.77 5.19
CA TYR A 320 5.25 15.67 4.78
C TYR A 320 6.14 15.81 6.01
N PRO A 321 6.84 14.73 6.42
CA PRO A 321 7.71 14.79 7.59
C PRO A 321 8.93 15.69 7.32
N HIS A 322 9.42 16.35 8.37
CA HIS A 322 10.75 16.97 8.37
C HIS A 322 11.84 15.91 8.56
N GLU A 323 11.88 14.94 7.66
CA GLU A 323 12.74 13.75 7.73
C GLU A 323 14.12 13.97 7.12
N GLY A 324 15.10 13.18 7.56
CA GLY A 324 16.48 13.26 7.08
C GLY A 324 16.65 12.98 5.58
N LEU A 325 15.68 12.32 4.92
CA LEU A 325 15.74 12.02 3.49
C LEU A 325 15.63 13.28 2.60
N SER A 326 14.97 14.34 3.07
CA SER A 326 14.95 15.63 2.38
C SER A 326 16.38 16.18 2.09
N LYS A 327 17.36 15.83 2.93
CA LYS A 327 18.76 16.24 2.81
C LYS A 327 19.52 15.50 1.71
N ILE A 328 18.91 14.46 1.14
CA ILE A 328 19.47 13.63 0.07
C ILE A 328 18.49 13.45 -1.11
N ASP A 329 17.48 14.32 -1.24
CA ASP A 329 16.55 14.31 -2.38
C ASP A 329 17.27 14.33 -3.73
N PHE A 330 18.38 15.07 -3.85
CA PHE A 330 19.21 15.07 -5.07
C PHE A 330 19.72 13.67 -5.46
N LEU A 331 20.00 12.81 -4.47
CA LEU A 331 20.48 11.45 -4.67
C LEU A 331 19.34 10.51 -5.04
N ILE A 332 18.20 10.65 -4.38
CA ILE A 332 16.96 9.92 -4.70
C ILE A 332 16.51 10.25 -6.13
N ASN A 333 16.51 11.53 -6.51
CA ASN A 333 16.22 12.00 -7.86
C ASN A 333 17.25 11.48 -8.89
N ALA A 334 18.51 11.30 -8.50
CA ALA A 334 19.50 10.67 -9.38
C ALA A 334 19.21 9.16 -9.55
N ILE A 335 18.81 8.47 -8.48
CA ILE A 335 18.46 7.05 -8.50
C ILE A 335 17.24 6.80 -9.40
N SER A 336 16.20 7.64 -9.32
CA SER A 336 14.98 7.48 -10.13
C SER A 336 15.22 7.58 -11.64
N GLY A 337 16.33 8.18 -12.08
CA GLY A 337 16.73 8.31 -13.47
C GLY A 337 17.87 7.37 -13.92
N LEU A 338 18.26 6.39 -13.10
CA LEU A 338 19.41 5.52 -13.43
C LEU A 338 19.17 4.67 -14.68
N THR A 339 20.27 4.43 -15.40
CA THR A 339 20.41 3.43 -16.47
C THR A 339 21.70 2.62 -16.31
N VAL A 340 22.41 2.81 -15.20
CA VAL A 340 23.58 2.02 -14.80
C VAL A 340 23.27 1.42 -13.45
N PHE A 341 23.50 0.13 -13.25
CA PHE A 341 23.03 -0.60 -12.07
C PHE A 341 24.10 -1.57 -11.56
N SER A 342 24.08 -1.86 -10.25
CA SER A 342 24.87 -2.98 -9.75
C SER A 342 24.31 -4.32 -10.22
N TYR A 343 25.17 -5.33 -10.32
CA TYR A 343 24.75 -6.70 -10.62
C TYR A 343 23.73 -7.25 -9.61
N GLU A 344 23.87 -6.88 -8.33
CA GLU A 344 22.88 -7.22 -7.29
C GLU A 344 21.50 -6.63 -7.56
N ALA A 345 21.43 -5.42 -8.14
CA ALA A 345 20.15 -4.81 -8.52
C ALA A 345 19.50 -5.58 -9.67
N PHE A 346 20.31 -6.00 -10.64
CA PHE A 346 19.85 -6.82 -11.74
C PHE A 346 19.31 -8.17 -11.27
N LEU A 347 20.04 -8.88 -10.39
CA LEU A 347 19.55 -10.15 -9.82
C LEU A 347 18.24 -9.94 -9.06
N TYR A 348 18.14 -8.89 -8.22
CA TYR A 348 16.89 -8.56 -7.53
C TYR A 348 15.72 -8.36 -8.50
N ALA A 349 15.95 -7.67 -9.62
CA ALA A 349 14.91 -7.45 -10.62
C ALA A 349 14.55 -8.74 -11.37
N LEU A 350 15.53 -9.58 -11.70
CA LEU A 350 15.32 -10.86 -12.37
C LEU A 350 14.52 -11.83 -11.50
N GLU A 351 14.81 -11.92 -10.19
CA GLU A 351 14.04 -12.69 -9.20
C GLU A 351 12.55 -12.30 -9.13
N ARG A 352 12.18 -11.13 -9.69
CA ARG A 352 10.83 -10.56 -9.65
C ARG A 352 10.15 -10.51 -11.02
N ASN A 353 10.81 -11.05 -12.04
CA ASN A 353 10.36 -10.92 -13.42
C ASN A 353 9.40 -12.05 -13.81
N HIS A 354 8.34 -11.72 -14.55
CA HIS A 354 7.35 -12.71 -14.98
C HIS A 354 7.72 -13.36 -16.33
N LEU A 355 8.60 -12.73 -17.11
CA LEU A 355 8.99 -13.16 -18.44
C LEU A 355 10.29 -13.97 -18.47
N PHE A 356 11.25 -13.64 -17.62
CA PHE A 356 12.56 -14.29 -17.56
C PHE A 356 12.72 -14.99 -16.21
N ALA A 357 13.02 -16.29 -16.26
CA ALA A 357 13.44 -17.03 -15.08
C ALA A 357 14.92 -16.78 -14.76
N LEU A 358 15.35 -17.07 -13.54
CA LEU A 358 16.75 -16.95 -13.09
C LEU A 358 17.71 -17.76 -13.96
N LYS A 359 17.29 -18.94 -14.43
CA LYS A 359 18.08 -19.77 -15.35
C LYS A 359 18.32 -19.10 -16.73
N GLU A 360 17.58 -18.05 -17.05
CA GLU A 360 17.65 -17.29 -18.31
C GLU A 360 18.42 -15.98 -18.15
N GLU A 361 19.24 -15.85 -17.09
CA GLU A 361 20.03 -14.66 -16.78
C GLU A 361 20.80 -14.11 -17.99
N GLU A 362 21.53 -14.97 -18.72
CA GLU A 362 22.32 -14.57 -19.89
C GLU A 362 21.45 -14.00 -21.02
N LEU A 363 20.26 -14.58 -21.23
CA LEU A 363 19.31 -14.10 -22.22
C LEU A 363 18.75 -12.74 -21.82
N CYS A 364 18.38 -12.58 -20.54
CA CYS A 364 17.86 -11.32 -20.01
C CYS A 364 18.89 -10.19 -20.13
N LEU A 365 20.17 -10.46 -19.79
CA LEU A 365 21.26 -9.50 -19.95
C LEU A 365 21.44 -9.06 -21.41
N LYS A 366 21.35 -10.00 -22.36
CA LYS A 366 21.43 -9.68 -23.79
C LYS A 366 20.28 -8.79 -24.24
N GLU A 367 19.06 -9.09 -23.83
CA GLU A 367 17.88 -8.28 -24.15
C GLU A 367 17.95 -6.88 -23.52
N LEU A 368 18.51 -6.76 -22.32
CA LEU A 368 18.78 -5.47 -21.67
C LEU A 368 19.87 -4.65 -22.38
N ASP A 369 20.92 -5.29 -22.91
CA ASP A 369 21.98 -4.62 -23.69
C ASP A 369 21.42 -4.00 -24.98
N ASP A 370 20.44 -4.66 -25.61
CA ASP A 370 19.73 -4.13 -26.77
C ASP A 370 18.72 -3.03 -26.39
N PHE A 371 18.21 -3.03 -25.16
CA PHE A 371 17.23 -2.07 -24.66
C PHE A 371 17.82 -0.69 -24.31
N SER A 372 16.97 0.35 -24.35
CA SER A 372 17.36 1.69 -23.93
C SER A 372 16.19 2.46 -23.34
N VAL A 373 16.48 3.37 -22.41
CA VAL A 373 15.50 4.27 -21.79
C VAL A 373 15.93 5.70 -22.08
N ASN A 374 15.06 6.47 -22.74
CA ASN A 374 15.33 7.85 -23.15
C ASN A 374 16.67 8.00 -23.92
N GLY A 375 16.95 7.06 -24.81
CA GLY A 375 18.18 7.03 -25.62
C GLY A 375 19.46 6.62 -24.88
N LYS A 376 19.36 6.21 -23.60
CA LYS A 376 20.48 5.70 -22.80
C LYS A 376 20.42 4.19 -22.69
N LYS A 377 21.54 3.52 -22.98
CA LYS A 377 21.71 2.07 -22.79
C LYS A 377 21.67 1.70 -21.31
N ILE A 378 21.20 0.47 -21.04
CA ILE A 378 21.24 -0.12 -19.72
C ILE A 378 22.60 -0.80 -19.52
N ILE A 379 23.29 -0.47 -18.43
CA ILE A 379 24.63 -0.99 -18.13
C ILE A 379 24.61 -1.64 -16.76
N ILE A 380 25.05 -2.90 -16.69
CA ILE A 380 25.23 -3.62 -15.43
C ILE A 380 26.72 -3.64 -15.07
N GLN A 381 27.05 -3.31 -13.82
CA GLN A 381 28.42 -3.24 -13.31
C GLN A 381 28.52 -3.78 -11.87
N ASP A 382 29.73 -3.84 -11.30
CA ASP A 382 29.95 -4.47 -9.99
C ASP A 382 29.36 -3.68 -8.81
N LYS A 383 29.24 -2.35 -8.92
CA LYS A 383 28.89 -1.48 -7.79
C LYS A 383 27.77 -0.51 -8.15
N SER A 384 27.02 -0.09 -7.13
CA SER A 384 26.02 0.96 -7.28
C SER A 384 26.65 2.24 -7.87
N PRO A 385 25.97 2.92 -8.80
CA PRO A 385 26.50 4.08 -9.53
C PRO A 385 26.50 5.38 -8.71
N TRP A 386 26.04 5.32 -7.46
CA TRP A 386 25.89 6.47 -6.58
C TRP A 386 26.74 6.33 -5.31
N LYS A 387 27.04 7.45 -4.65
CA LYS A 387 27.86 7.48 -3.44
C LYS A 387 27.26 8.40 -2.38
N LEU A 388 27.01 7.85 -1.20
CA LEU A 388 26.66 8.63 -0.01
C LEU A 388 27.92 8.94 0.80
N SER A 389 28.24 10.22 0.98
CA SER A 389 29.39 10.63 1.79
C SER A 389 29.19 10.23 3.27
N SER A 390 30.25 9.79 3.94
CA SER A 390 30.22 9.42 5.36
C SER A 390 29.73 10.56 6.25
N GLY A 391 30.10 11.81 5.94
CA GLY A 391 29.64 13.00 6.67
C GLY A 391 28.13 13.21 6.59
N LYS A 392 27.53 13.10 5.40
CA LYS A 392 26.05 13.18 5.25
C LYS A 392 25.35 12.04 5.97
N ARG A 393 25.86 10.79 5.81
CA ARG A 393 25.32 9.62 6.51
C ARG A 393 25.29 9.83 8.03
N LYS A 394 26.41 10.29 8.62
CA LYS A 394 26.50 10.56 10.06
C LYS A 394 25.52 11.64 10.52
N ARG A 395 25.33 12.71 9.74
CA ARG A 395 24.37 13.77 10.09
C ARG A 395 22.94 13.25 10.12
N ILE A 396 22.54 12.48 9.11
CA ILE A 396 21.21 11.86 9.08
C ILE A 396 21.07 10.86 10.23
N ASN A 397 22.05 9.97 10.46
CA ASN A 397 21.98 9.03 11.58
C ASN A 397 21.81 9.75 12.93
N ALA A 398 22.50 10.89 13.14
CA ALA A 398 22.39 11.67 14.36
C ALA A 398 20.98 12.22 14.62
N GLU A 399 20.16 12.42 13.59
CA GLU A 399 18.75 12.84 13.75
C GLU A 399 17.86 11.70 14.27
N TYR A 400 18.32 10.46 14.16
CA TYR A 400 17.64 9.25 14.60
C TYR A 400 18.47 8.48 15.65
N ASP A 401 19.38 9.16 16.35
CA ASP A 401 20.13 8.55 17.45
C ASP A 401 19.17 8.09 18.54
N ASN A 402 19.31 6.83 18.97
CA ASN A 402 18.41 6.16 19.91
C ASN A 402 16.94 6.06 19.41
N PHE A 403 16.72 6.04 18.10
CA PHE A 403 15.39 5.85 17.54
C PHE A 403 14.74 4.56 18.06
N SER A 404 13.54 4.72 18.62
CA SER A 404 12.64 3.66 19.05
C SER A 404 11.31 3.88 18.34
N ILE A 405 10.78 2.84 17.70
CA ILE A 405 9.50 2.93 16.99
C ILE A 405 8.35 3.36 17.92
N GLU A 406 8.34 2.86 19.15
CA GLU A 406 7.30 3.13 20.13
C GLU A 406 7.36 4.59 20.61
N ASP A 407 8.56 5.10 20.89
CA ASP A 407 8.76 6.48 21.34
C ASP A 407 8.55 7.48 20.19
N ALA A 408 9.05 7.18 18.99
CA ALA A 408 8.99 8.08 17.85
C ALA A 408 7.55 8.25 17.32
N TYR A 409 6.72 7.21 17.42
CA TYR A 409 5.33 7.25 16.97
C TYR A 409 4.31 7.38 18.10
N GLY A 410 4.73 7.29 19.37
CA GLY A 410 3.83 7.34 20.51
C GLY A 410 2.84 6.16 20.53
N ILE A 411 3.32 4.96 20.22
CA ILE A 411 2.52 3.72 20.15
C ILE A 411 3.15 2.61 20.98
N LEU A 412 2.36 1.58 21.30
CA LEU A 412 2.89 0.29 21.77
C LEU A 412 2.70 -0.77 20.69
N VAL A 413 3.79 -1.44 20.31
CA VAL A 413 3.72 -2.52 19.32
C VAL A 413 3.15 -3.77 19.97
N LYS A 414 2.02 -4.23 19.43
CA LYS A 414 1.26 -5.37 19.96
C LYS A 414 1.05 -6.42 18.88
N GLU A 415 0.93 -7.66 19.29
CA GLU A 415 0.59 -8.77 18.42
C GLU A 415 -0.27 -9.78 19.17
N ARG A 416 -1.07 -10.55 18.45
CA ARG A 416 -1.59 -11.82 18.95
C ARG A 416 -0.84 -12.95 18.26
N LYS A 417 -0.55 -14.02 18.99
CA LYS A 417 0.09 -15.22 18.44
C LYS A 417 -0.98 -16.15 17.88
N VAL A 418 -0.70 -16.77 16.73
CA VAL A 418 -1.62 -17.70 16.06
C VAL A 418 -1.01 -19.09 16.02
N ILE A 419 -1.80 -20.11 16.38
CA ILE A 419 -1.44 -21.54 16.29
C ILE A 419 -2.68 -22.30 15.78
N PRO A 420 -2.61 -23.02 14.64
CA PRO A 420 -1.51 -23.14 13.69
C PRO A 420 -1.38 -21.91 12.78
N PRO A 421 -0.17 -21.57 12.29
CA PRO A 421 -0.02 -20.52 11.29
C PRO A 421 -0.72 -20.99 10.00
N GLY A 422 -1.49 -20.11 9.33
CA GLY A 422 -2.23 -20.44 8.11
C GLY A 422 -1.33 -20.84 6.93
N ALA A 423 -1.84 -20.76 5.70
CA ALA A 423 -1.01 -21.02 4.52
C ALA A 423 0.09 -19.95 4.36
N ARG A 424 1.24 -20.33 3.79
CA ARG A 424 2.25 -19.37 3.30
C ARG A 424 1.60 -18.41 2.30
N MET A 425 2.14 -17.20 2.14
CA MET A 425 1.51 -16.16 1.30
C MET A 425 2.44 -15.69 0.18
N PHE A 426 1.96 -15.71 -1.06
CA PHE A 426 2.62 -15.01 -2.16
C PHE A 426 2.45 -13.50 -2.00
N SER A 427 3.45 -12.72 -2.43
CA SER A 427 3.36 -11.26 -2.43
C SER A 427 2.57 -10.75 -3.64
N PRO A 428 2.04 -9.51 -3.60
CA PRO A 428 1.23 -8.97 -4.70
C PRO A 428 1.94 -8.95 -6.05
N TRP A 429 3.25 -8.71 -6.04
CA TRP A 429 4.07 -8.71 -7.25
C TRP A 429 4.28 -10.09 -7.85
N MET A 430 4.06 -11.18 -7.10
CA MET A 430 4.23 -12.56 -7.55
C MET A 430 2.97 -13.12 -8.23
N ILE A 431 1.82 -12.44 -8.12
CA ILE A 431 0.56 -12.97 -8.63
C ILE A 431 0.53 -12.89 -10.15
N MET A 432 0.24 -14.02 -10.80
CA MET A 432 0.25 -14.14 -12.26
C MET A 432 -0.82 -13.26 -12.91
N GLU A 433 -0.49 -12.63 -14.04
CA GLU A 433 -1.42 -11.86 -14.86
C GLU A 433 -2.11 -12.77 -15.90
N ASN A 434 -1.41 -13.82 -16.34
CA ASN A 434 -1.92 -14.84 -17.26
C ASN A 434 -1.19 -16.18 -17.10
N GLU A 435 -1.62 -17.22 -17.82
CA GLU A 435 -1.06 -18.58 -17.72
C GLU A 435 0.38 -18.71 -18.28
N ASN A 436 0.85 -17.76 -19.09
CA ASN A 436 2.11 -17.86 -19.82
C ASN A 436 3.16 -16.86 -19.29
N GLU A 437 3.61 -17.11 -18.06
CA GLU A 437 4.62 -16.29 -17.37
C GLU A 437 5.74 -17.19 -16.84
N PRO A 438 6.71 -17.57 -17.67
CA PRO A 438 7.71 -18.57 -17.31
C PRO A 438 8.65 -18.13 -16.18
N GLY A 439 8.77 -16.83 -15.90
CA GLY A 439 9.59 -16.31 -14.80
C GLY A 439 9.02 -16.60 -13.42
N VAL A 440 7.72 -16.87 -13.28
CA VAL A 440 7.10 -17.08 -11.97
C VAL A 440 7.56 -18.35 -11.26
N VAL A 441 8.25 -19.25 -11.96
CA VAL A 441 8.80 -20.50 -11.40
C VAL A 441 9.78 -20.25 -10.25
N ASP A 442 10.37 -19.06 -10.19
CA ASP A 442 11.31 -18.66 -9.14
C ASP A 442 10.62 -18.00 -7.93
N PHE A 443 9.30 -17.82 -7.97
CA PHE A 443 8.56 -17.17 -6.89
C PHE A 443 8.16 -18.15 -5.81
N HIS A 444 8.45 -17.80 -4.57
CA HIS A 444 8.16 -18.63 -3.42
C HIS A 444 7.33 -17.88 -2.39
N ALA A 445 6.26 -18.52 -1.92
CA ALA A 445 5.40 -17.96 -0.89
C ALA A 445 6.21 -17.68 0.38
N ARG A 446 5.94 -16.56 1.05
CA ARG A 446 6.62 -16.15 2.27
C ARG A 446 6.31 -17.10 3.43
N GLU A 447 7.31 -17.39 4.25
CA GLU A 447 7.13 -18.08 5.54
C GLU A 447 6.40 -17.18 6.53
N LEU A 448 5.40 -17.74 7.23
CA LEU A 448 4.65 -17.00 8.23
C LEU A 448 5.48 -16.74 9.49
N THR A 449 5.32 -15.55 10.05
CA THR A 449 6.07 -15.10 11.24
C THR A 449 5.46 -15.56 12.57
N GLY A 450 4.23 -16.10 12.55
CA GLY A 450 3.51 -16.56 13.74
C GLY A 450 2.72 -15.47 14.49
N CYS A 451 2.79 -14.21 14.03
CA CYS A 451 1.85 -13.17 14.46
C CYS A 451 0.49 -13.33 13.74
N THR A 452 -0.52 -12.57 14.18
CA THR A 452 -1.80 -12.48 13.48
C THR A 452 -1.57 -12.16 12.01
N ASN A 453 -2.20 -12.93 11.15
CA ASN A 453 -2.10 -12.77 9.70
C ASN A 453 -3.47 -12.51 9.09
N LEU A 454 -3.47 -12.16 7.81
CA LEU A 454 -4.68 -11.90 7.05
C LEU A 454 -5.68 -13.08 7.11
N TRP A 455 -5.21 -14.33 7.07
CA TRP A 455 -6.09 -15.51 7.17
C TRP A 455 -6.93 -15.51 8.44
N THR A 456 -6.31 -15.19 9.59
CA THR A 456 -7.02 -15.14 10.87
C THR A 456 -8.10 -14.08 10.87
N LEU A 457 -7.81 -12.89 10.34
CA LEU A 457 -8.79 -11.81 10.23
C LEU A 457 -9.92 -12.18 9.26
N ASP A 458 -9.59 -12.77 8.12
CA ASP A 458 -10.54 -13.17 7.09
C ASP A 458 -11.52 -14.22 7.61
N TYR A 459 -11.01 -15.30 8.23
CA TYR A 459 -11.84 -16.32 8.86
C TYR A 459 -12.76 -15.76 9.94
N LEU A 460 -12.26 -14.86 10.80
CA LEU A 460 -13.10 -14.23 11.82
C LEU A 460 -14.18 -13.34 11.21
N ASN A 461 -13.89 -12.62 10.12
CA ASN A 461 -14.89 -11.83 9.40
C ASN A 461 -15.96 -12.74 8.76
N ILE A 462 -15.56 -13.86 8.15
CA ILE A 462 -16.50 -14.83 7.55
C ILE A 462 -17.39 -15.44 8.63
N LEU A 463 -16.81 -15.94 9.72
CA LEU A 463 -17.56 -16.52 10.85
C LEU A 463 -18.57 -15.51 11.41
N TYR A 464 -18.12 -14.30 11.72
CA TYR A 464 -18.99 -13.22 12.20
C TYR A 464 -20.14 -12.94 11.22
N THR A 465 -19.85 -12.89 9.92
CA THR A 465 -20.86 -12.61 8.88
C THR A 465 -21.90 -13.72 8.81
N VAL A 466 -21.49 -14.99 8.87
CA VAL A 466 -22.41 -16.14 8.84
C VAL A 466 -23.27 -16.18 10.09
N GLU A 467 -22.69 -15.98 11.27
CA GLU A 467 -23.42 -16.02 12.55
C GLU A 467 -24.42 -14.86 12.71
N CYS A 468 -24.09 -13.69 12.15
CA CYS A 468 -24.96 -12.50 12.22
C CYS A 468 -25.89 -12.33 11.01
N ALA A 469 -25.86 -13.26 10.04
CA ALA A 469 -26.72 -13.18 8.87
C ALA A 469 -28.20 -13.31 9.31
N GLN A 470 -29.00 -12.30 8.99
CA GLN A 470 -30.45 -12.38 9.16
C GLN A 470 -31.04 -13.05 7.92
N GLU A 471 -31.86 -14.08 8.12
CA GLU A 471 -32.63 -14.65 7.02
C GLU A 471 -33.52 -13.56 6.41
N PRO A 472 -33.60 -13.47 5.06
CA PRO A 472 -34.54 -12.57 4.44
C PRO A 472 -35.95 -12.94 4.94
N PRO A 473 -36.81 -11.95 5.24
CA PRO A 473 -38.19 -12.24 5.63
C PRO A 473 -38.85 -13.06 4.51
N LEU A 474 -39.35 -14.24 4.87
CA LEU A 474 -40.05 -15.19 3.99
C LEU A 474 -41.29 -14.58 3.34
#